data_AF-A0A973GQK2-F1
#
_entry.id   AF-A0A973GQK2-F1
#
_cell.length_a   1.000
_cell.length_b   1.000
_cell.length_c   1.000
_cell.angle_alpha   90.00
_cell.angle_beta   90.00
_cell.angle_gamma   90.00
#
_symmetry.space_group_name_H-M   'P 1'
#
loop_
_entity.id
_entity.type
_entity.pdbx_description
1 polymer ?
#
loop_
_entity_poly.entity_id
_entity_poly.type
_entity_poly.pdbx_seq_one_letter_code
_entity_poly.pdbx_strand_id
1 'polypeptide(L)'
;MADLGCGMGYFSIALAALVGDAGTVIAVDVQQEMLDRTRKRAEKAGVARCIRPVLAAHDDLGFSDPVDFVLAFWMGMRPRTPGGSSTRSSRS
;
A
#
# COMPACT_ATOMS: atom_id res chain seq x y z
N MET A 1 4.11 12.10 -6.82
CA MET A 1 2.85 11.40 -7.18
C MET A 1 2.40 10.51 -6.03
N ALA A 2 1.10 10.24 -5.88
CA ALA A 2 0.56 9.31 -4.88
C ALA A 2 -0.32 8.22 -5.52
N ASP A 3 -0.18 6.99 -5.03
CA ASP A 3 -0.95 5.80 -5.42
C ASP A 3 -1.69 5.27 -4.17
N LEU A 4 -2.98 5.60 -4.06
CA LEU A 4 -3.85 5.24 -2.93
C LEU A 4 -4.49 3.87 -3.17
N GLY A 5 -4.22 2.93 -2.26
CA GLY A 5 -4.58 1.52 -2.44
C GLY A 5 -3.61 0.81 -3.38
N CYS A 6 -2.30 1.02 -3.19
CA CYS A 6 -1.28 0.53 -4.13
C CYS A 6 -1.28 -1.00 -4.29
N GLY A 7 -1.79 -1.75 -3.31
CA GLY A 7 -2.00 -3.20 -3.38
C GLY A 7 -0.72 -3.94 -3.72
N MET A 8 -0.70 -4.57 -4.90
CA MET A 8 0.45 -5.34 -5.36
C MET A 8 1.57 -4.49 -5.98
N GLY A 9 1.35 -3.19 -6.18
CA GLY A 9 2.36 -2.23 -6.65
C GLY A 9 2.46 -2.07 -8.17
N TYR A 10 1.52 -2.59 -8.96
CA TYR A 10 1.58 -2.52 -10.42
C TYR A 10 1.65 -1.08 -10.94
N PHE A 11 0.77 -0.20 -10.44
CA PHE A 11 0.78 1.21 -10.80
C PHE A 11 1.94 1.95 -10.16
N SER A 12 2.17 1.75 -8.86
CA SER A 12 3.33 2.31 -8.15
C SER A 12 4.66 2.09 -8.88
N ILE A 13 4.91 0.90 -9.45
CA ILE A 13 6.13 0.61 -10.21
C ILE A 13 6.17 1.35 -11.54
N ALA A 14 5.06 1.39 -12.28
CA ALA A 14 4.98 2.13 -13.54
C ALA A 14 5.17 3.64 -13.31
N LEU A 15 4.55 4.18 -12.27
CA LEU A 15 4.72 5.58 -11.85
C LEU A 15 6.16 5.85 -11.42
N ALA A 16 6.80 4.92 -10.71
CA ALA A 16 8.20 5.06 -10.28
C ALA A 16 9.16 5.13 -11.47
N ALA A 17 8.90 4.35 -12.53
CA ALA A 17 9.65 4.45 -13.78
C ALA A 17 9.40 5.78 -14.51
N LEU A 18 8.16 6.31 -14.45
CA LEU A 18 7.79 7.56 -15.10
C LEU A 18 8.40 8.80 -14.44
N VAL A 19 8.40 8.85 -13.10
CA VAL A 19 8.94 10.00 -12.35
C VAL A 19 10.48 10.06 -12.37
N GLY A 20 11.14 8.94 -12.69
CA GLY A 20 12.58 8.82 -12.71
C GLY A 20 13.24 9.04 -11.35
N ASP A 21 14.56 9.22 -11.36
CA ASP A 21 15.40 9.14 -10.16
C ASP A 21 15.26 10.31 -9.19
N ALA A 22 14.82 11.45 -9.69
CA ALA A 22 14.58 12.65 -8.89
C ALA A 22 13.15 12.70 -8.32
N GLY A 23 12.27 11.80 -8.76
CA GLY A 23 10.87 11.78 -8.38
C GLY A 23 10.56 10.77 -7.28
N THR A 24 9.40 10.95 -6.65
CA THR A 24 8.91 10.03 -5.61
C THR A 24 7.44 9.68 -5.82
N VAL A 25 7.15 8.39 -5.66
CA VAL A 25 5.81 7.82 -5.61
C VAL A 25 5.51 7.43 -4.18
N ILE A 26 4.48 8.05 -3.62
CA ILE A 26 3.95 7.70 -2.30
C ILE A 26 2.95 6.56 -2.50
N ALA A 27 3.35 5.34 -2.13
CA ALA A 27 2.52 4.15 -2.26
C ALA A 27 1.78 3.90 -0.94
N VAL A 28 0.46 4.06 -0.95
CA VAL A 28 -0.36 4.07 0.26
C VAL A 28 -1.27 2.84 0.27
N ASP A 29 -1.30 2.10 1.36
CA ASP A 29 -2.25 1.01 1.57
C ASP A 29 -2.58 0.87 3.06
N VAL A 30 -3.74 0.32 3.40
CA VAL A 30 -4.14 0.04 4.78
C VAL A 30 -3.59 -1.29 5.30
N GLN A 31 -3.06 -2.14 4.40
CA GLN A 31 -2.47 -3.43 4.73
C GLN A 31 -0.96 -3.38 4.56
N GLN A 32 -0.21 -3.54 5.66
CA GLN A 32 1.26 -3.60 5.64
C GLN A 32 1.80 -4.66 4.66
N GLU A 33 1.12 -5.81 4.54
CA GLU A 33 1.51 -6.88 3.62
C GLU A 33 1.53 -6.40 2.16
N MET A 34 0.62 -5.49 1.77
CA MET A 34 0.58 -4.94 0.41
C MET A 34 1.76 -4.00 0.15
N LEU A 35 2.13 -3.19 1.15
CA LEU A 35 3.31 -2.33 1.08
C LEU A 35 4.60 -3.16 0.95
N ASP A 36 4.74 -4.22 1.73
CA ASP A 36 5.90 -5.11 1.68
C ASP A 36 6.02 -5.80 0.31
N ARG A 37 4.89 -6.26 -0.24
CA ARG A 37 4.84 -6.86 -1.59
C ARG A 37 5.17 -5.83 -2.67
N THR A 38 4.65 -4.61 -2.56
CA THR A 38 4.94 -3.49 -3.47
C THR A 38 6.44 -3.18 -3.47
N ARG A 39 7.04 -3.02 -2.29
CA ARG A 39 8.48 -2.77 -2.14
C ARG A 39 9.32 -3.89 -2.76
N LYS A 40 9.02 -5.15 -2.45
CA LYS A 40 9.74 -6.30 -3.01
C LYS A 40 9.68 -6.35 -4.55
N ARG A 41 8.54 -5.98 -5.14
CA ARG A 41 8.43 -5.90 -6.61
C ARG A 41 9.19 -4.71 -7.18
N ALA A 42 9.15 -3.56 -6.51
CA ALA A 42 9.90 -2.38 -6.90
C ALA A 42 11.42 -2.61 -6.86
N GLU A 43 11.91 -3.37 -5.87
CA GLU A 43 13.31 -3.80 -5.79
C GLU A 43 13.70 -4.66 -6.99
N LYS A 44 12.87 -5.65 -7.34
CA LYS A 44 13.07 -6.48 -8.53
C LYS A 44 13.04 -5.69 -9.84
N ALA A 45 12.25 -4.61 -9.89
CA ALA A 45 12.16 -3.72 -11.04
C ALA A 45 13.24 -2.61 -11.04
N GLY A 46 14.09 -2.52 -10.00
CA GLY A 46 15.15 -1.52 -9.91
C GLY A 46 14.66 -0.09 -9.58
N VAL A 47 13.39 0.08 -9.20
CA VAL A 47 12.78 1.41 -8.96
C VAL A 47 12.44 1.68 -7.49
N ALA A 48 12.87 0.80 -6.58
CA ALA A 48 12.56 0.91 -5.15
C ALA A 48 12.98 2.25 -4.53
N ARG A 49 14.04 2.89 -5.02
CA ARG A 49 14.50 4.20 -4.53
C ARG A 49 13.46 5.32 -4.70
N CYS A 50 12.57 5.19 -5.70
CA CYS A 50 11.55 6.18 -6.00
C CYS A 50 10.24 5.88 -5.26
N ILE A 51 10.15 4.80 -4.47
CA ILE A 51 8.91 4.41 -3.79
C ILE A 51 9.02 4.67 -2.29
N ARG A 52 8.11 5.49 -1.77
CA ARG A 52 7.90 5.70 -0.33
C ARG A 52 6.60 5.01 0.10
N PRO A 53 6.68 3.83 0.74
CA PRO A 53 5.49 3.16 1.27
C PRO A 53 4.95 3.90 2.51
N VAL A 54 3.63 4.04 2.60
CA VAL A 54 2.93 4.66 3.72
C VAL A 54 1.74 3.79 4.12
N LEU A 55 1.67 3.44 5.40
CA LEU A 55 0.54 2.69 5.95
C LEU A 55 -0.56 3.67 6.34
N ALA A 56 -1.70 3.59 5.66
CA ALA A 56 -2.87 4.40 5.96
C ALA A 56 -3.67 3.81 7.14
N ALA A 57 -4.25 4.70 7.93
CA ALA A 57 -5.31 4.42 8.89
C ALA A 57 -6.68 4.76 8.27
N HIS A 58 -7.77 4.41 8.96
CA HIS A 58 -9.14 4.59 8.46
C HIS A 58 -9.51 6.06 8.22
N ASP A 59 -8.89 6.96 8.96
CA ASP A 59 -9.13 8.41 9.00
C ASP A 59 -7.88 9.24 8.67
N ASP A 60 -6.76 8.59 8.36
CA ASP A 60 -5.48 9.25 8.08
C ASP A 60 -4.72 8.52 6.97
N LEU A 61 -4.29 9.24 5.93
CA LEU A 61 -3.47 8.70 4.85
C LEU A 61 -2.00 8.51 5.25
N GLY A 62 -1.56 9.10 6.37
CA GLY A 62 -0.21 8.97 6.90
C GLY A 62 0.84 9.83 6.20
N PHE A 63 0.45 10.80 5.36
CA PHE A 63 1.35 11.77 4.75
C PHE A 63 0.68 13.14 4.52
N SER A 64 1.47 14.22 4.58
CA SER A 64 1.02 15.61 4.36
C SER A 64 1.75 16.32 3.23
N ASP A 65 2.62 15.61 2.51
CA ASP A 65 3.40 16.18 1.41
C ASP A 65 2.49 16.60 0.23
N PRO A 66 2.78 17.73 -0.43
CA PRO A 66 2.07 18.10 -1.64
C PRO A 66 2.28 17.06 -2.74
N VAL A 67 1.20 16.70 -3.44
CA VAL A 67 1.21 15.67 -4.49
C VAL A 67 0.64 16.24 -5.79
N ASP A 68 1.36 16.04 -6.89
CA ASP A 68 0.98 16.58 -8.19
C ASP A 68 -0.15 15.78 -8.86
N PHE A 69 -0.22 14.47 -8.57
CA PHE A 69 -1.22 13.54 -9.11
C PHE A 69 -1.52 12.44 -8.10
N VAL A 70 -2.81 12.08 -8.01
CA VAL A 70 -3.32 11.01 -7.14
C VAL A 70 -4.04 9.97 -7.99
N LEU A 71 -3.60 8.73 -7.90
CA LEU A 71 -4.33 7.57 -8.39
C LEU A 71 -5.05 6.91 -7.22
N ALA A 72 -6.37 6.69 -7.34
CA ALA A 72 -7.15 5.95 -6.34
C ALA A 72 -7.98 4.91 -7.08
N PHE A 73 -7.53 3.66 -7.09
CA PHE A 73 -8.22 2.58 -7.81
C PHE A 73 -8.56 1.44 -6.85
N TRP A 74 -9.86 1.21 -6.66
CA TRP A 74 -10.44 0.03 -6.01
C TRP A 74 -10.12 -0.15 -4.51
N MET A 75 -10.64 0.76 -3.67
CA MET A 75 -10.73 0.54 -2.21
C MET A 75 -11.89 -0.40 -1.86
N GLY A 76 -11.68 -1.70 -2.06
CA GLY A 76 -12.50 -2.74 -1.46
C GLY A 76 -12.10 -2.95 0.00
N MET A 77 -12.52 -2.05 0.91
CA MET A 77 -12.28 -2.22 2.34
C MET A 77 -13.03 -3.47 2.83
N ARG A 78 -12.31 -4.54 3.18
CA ARG A 78 -12.92 -5.62 3.95
C ARG A 78 -13.04 -5.15 5.40
N PRO A 79 -14.24 -5.19 6.00
CA PRO A 79 -14.36 -4.97 7.44
C PRO A 79 -13.53 -6.02 8.16
N ARG A 80 -12.73 -5.59 9.14
CA ARG A 80 -12.06 -6.51 10.06
C ARG A 80 -13.14 -7.38 10.70
N THR A 81 -13.08 -8.70 10.48
CA THR A 81 -13.88 -9.64 11.26
C THR A 81 -13.47 -9.51 12.73
N PRO A 82 -14.39 -9.19 13.66
CA PRO A 82 -14.08 -9.27 15.07
C PRO A 82 -13.74 -10.71 15.42
N GLY A 83 -12.69 -10.91 16.22
CA GLY A 83 -12.19 -12.24 16.57
C GLY A 83 -13.28 -13.13 17.15
N GLY A 84 -13.55 -14.25 16.47
CA GLY A 84 -14.29 -15.36 17.05
C GLY A 84 -13.42 -15.98 18.15
N SER A 85 -13.78 -15.74 19.40
CA SER A 85 -13.20 -16.42 20.56
C SER A 85 -13.34 -17.93 20.40
N SER A 86 -12.22 -18.63 20.49
CA SER A 86 -12.15 -20.08 20.57
C SER A 86 -12.93 -20.60 21.80
N THR A 87 -14.08 -21.25 21.59
CA THR A 87 -14.64 -22.16 22.59
C THR A 87 -14.25 -23.58 22.25
N ARG A 88 -13.23 -24.05 22.98
CA ARG A 88 -12.86 -25.44 23.16
C ARG A 88 -14.10 -26.23 23.61
N SER A 89 -14.52 -27.20 22.80
CA SER A 89 -15.55 -28.18 23.18
C SER A 89 -14.90 -29.57 23.16
N SER A 90 -14.46 -29.99 24.35
CA SER A 90 -14.27 -31.40 24.71
C SER A 90 -15.60 -32.12 24.73
N ARG A 91 -15.72 -33.25 24.03
CA ARG A 91 -16.63 -34.39 24.29
C ARG A 91 -15.96 -35.60 23.64
N SER A 92 -15.34 -36.47 24.44
CA SER A 92 -15.94 -37.64 25.13
C SER A 92 -16.36 -38.71 24.15
#